data_AF-A0A9J6AJG0-F1
#
_entry.id   AF-A0A9J6AJG0-F1
#
_cell.length_a   1.000
_cell.length_b   1.000
_cell.length_c   1.000
_cell.angle_alpha   90.00
_cell.angle_beta   90.00
_cell.angle_gamma   90.00
#
_symmetry.space_group_name_H-M   'P 1'
#
loop_
_entity.id
_entity.type
_entity.pdbx_description
1 polymer ?
#
loop_
_entity_poly.entity_id
_entity_poly.type
_entity_poly.pdbx_seq_one_letter_code
_entity_poly.pdbx_strand_id
1 'polypeptide(L)'
;MTQDVEMADQALPSKSLSSPDPSVLPHLKEIASLIETGAYAREVRRISRAVRLTMVLRKKLKASSLGAFLNYVLVPGSDVHSRLSSFLPKEDERDMEVDSAPSGTPAPVKHPLPELEIYCYLLVLIFLIDQKKYDDVG
;
A
#
# COMPACT_ATOMS: atom_id res chain seq x y z
N MET A 1 -34.72 -54.05 -10.72
CA MET A 1 -34.18 -53.54 -9.44
C MET A 1 -32.97 -52.69 -9.81
N THR A 2 -33.17 -51.41 -10.18
CA THR A 2 -33.07 -50.17 -9.34
C THR A 2 -31.61 -49.92 -8.94
N GLN A 3 -30.90 -48.84 -9.30
CA GLN A 3 -31.14 -47.38 -9.11
C GLN A 3 -30.18 -46.57 -10.04
N ASP A 4 -30.65 -45.57 -10.80
CA ASP A 4 -30.59 -44.10 -10.57
C ASP A 4 -29.15 -43.50 -10.66
N VAL A 5 -28.73 -42.81 -11.74
CA VAL A 5 -28.95 -41.38 -12.12
C VAL A 5 -28.59 -40.39 -11.01
N GLU A 6 -27.45 -39.69 -11.15
CA GLU A 6 -27.38 -38.25 -10.88
C GLU A 6 -26.13 -37.59 -11.49
N MET A 7 -26.37 -36.46 -12.15
CA MET A 7 -25.41 -35.55 -12.76
C MET A 7 -25.00 -34.51 -11.73
N ALA A 8 -23.71 -34.18 -11.65
CA ALA A 8 -23.27 -32.87 -11.16
C ALA A 8 -21.85 -32.59 -11.65
N ASP A 9 -21.77 -32.05 -12.86
CA ASP A 9 -20.65 -31.23 -13.31
C ASP A 9 -20.56 -30.02 -12.37
N GLN A 10 -19.71 -30.10 -11.36
CA GLN A 10 -19.42 -28.96 -10.50
C GLN A 10 -18.22 -28.22 -11.07
N ALA A 11 -18.50 -27.49 -12.15
CA ALA A 11 -17.71 -26.37 -12.58
C ALA A 11 -17.43 -25.44 -11.38
N LEU A 12 -16.17 -25.37 -10.99
CA LEU A 12 -15.68 -24.41 -10.01
C LEU A 12 -16.04 -23.00 -10.49
N PRO A 13 -16.71 -22.19 -9.65
CA PRO A 13 -17.25 -20.92 -10.07
C PRO A 13 -16.12 -20.00 -10.52
N SER A 14 -16.17 -19.65 -11.80
CA SER A 14 -15.52 -18.50 -12.39
C SER A 14 -15.72 -17.30 -11.48
N LYS A 15 -14.74 -17.02 -10.63
CA LYS A 15 -14.69 -15.78 -9.86
C LYS A 15 -14.32 -14.70 -10.85
N SER A 16 -15.34 -14.19 -11.52
CA SER A 16 -15.36 -12.95 -12.28
C SER A 16 -14.98 -11.82 -11.32
N LEU A 17 -13.69 -11.63 -11.08
CA LEU A 17 -13.19 -10.41 -10.50
C LEU A 17 -13.20 -9.38 -11.62
N SER A 18 -14.39 -8.78 -11.79
CA SER A 18 -14.57 -7.39 -12.19
C SER A 18 -13.28 -6.63 -11.91
N SER A 19 -12.52 -6.28 -12.95
CA SER A 19 -11.39 -5.39 -12.84
C SER A 19 -11.90 -4.08 -12.23
N PRO A 20 -11.59 -3.76 -10.95
CA PRO A 20 -11.49 -2.36 -10.63
C PRO A 20 -10.21 -1.89 -11.34
N ASP A 21 -10.08 -0.60 -11.65
CA ASP A 21 -8.73 -0.06 -11.82
C ASP A 21 -7.87 -0.61 -10.67
N PRO A 22 -6.71 -1.23 -10.93
CA PRO A 22 -5.91 -1.85 -9.88
C PRO A 22 -5.41 -0.72 -8.99
N SER A 23 -6.20 -0.38 -7.97
CA SER A 23 -5.83 0.59 -6.97
C SER A 23 -4.53 0.05 -6.35
N VAL A 24 -3.49 0.87 -6.36
CA VAL A 24 -2.15 0.44 -5.95
C VAL A 24 -2.09 0.28 -4.42
N LEU A 25 -2.98 0.97 -3.71
CA LEU A 25 -3.10 0.99 -2.26
C LEU A 25 -3.30 -0.40 -1.61
N PRO A 26 -4.26 -1.27 -2.02
CA PRO A 26 -4.39 -2.61 -1.44
C PRO A 26 -3.13 -3.45 -1.60
N HIS A 27 -2.44 -3.36 -2.75
CA HIS A 27 -1.18 -4.05 -2.95
C HIS A 27 -0.06 -3.51 -2.04
N LEU A 28 -0.02 -2.19 -1.80
CA LEU A 28 0.91 -1.60 -0.84
C LEU A 28 0.63 -2.08 0.60
N LYS A 29 -0.65 -2.21 0.99
CA LYS A 29 -1.02 -2.77 2.30
C LYS A 29 -0.62 -4.23 2.44
N GLU A 30 -0.75 -5.03 1.38
CA GLU A 30 -0.27 -6.41 1.35
C GLU A 30 1.26 -6.48 1.49
N ILE A 31 1.99 -5.58 0.82
CA ILE A 31 3.45 -5.51 0.95
C ILE A 31 3.84 -5.10 2.38
N ALA A 32 3.14 -4.16 2.99
CA ALA A 32 3.35 -3.76 4.39
C ALA A 32 3.16 -4.94 5.35
N SER A 33 2.10 -5.74 5.17
CA SER A 33 1.87 -6.92 6.03
C SER A 33 2.94 -8.00 5.83
N LEU A 34 3.46 -8.17 4.61
CA LEU A 34 4.59 -9.06 4.35
C LEU A 34 5.87 -8.58 5.06
N ILE A 35 6.11 -7.26 5.11
CA ILE A 35 7.25 -6.68 5.82
C ILE A 35 7.08 -6.82 7.33
N GLU A 36 5.90 -6.50 7.87
CA GLU A 36 5.61 -6.62 9.30
C GLU A 36 5.76 -8.06 9.79
N THR A 37 5.14 -9.01 9.08
CA THR A 37 5.26 -10.44 9.40
C THR A 37 6.68 -10.95 9.16
N GLY A 38 7.36 -10.44 8.14
CA GLY A 38 8.75 -10.79 7.83
C GLY A 38 9.74 -10.31 8.88
N ALA A 39 9.56 -9.09 9.39
CA ALA A 39 10.34 -8.51 10.47
C ALA A 39 10.13 -9.27 11.77
N TYR A 40 8.87 -9.51 12.14
CA TYR A 40 8.52 -10.26 13.35
C TYR A 40 9.08 -11.69 13.32
N ALA A 41 8.90 -12.41 12.21
CA ALA A 41 9.39 -13.78 12.05
C ALA A 41 10.90 -13.87 11.72
N ARG A 42 11.58 -12.71 11.54
CA ARG A 42 12.98 -12.61 11.09
C ARG A 42 13.24 -13.35 9.77
N GLU A 43 12.24 -13.36 8.90
CA GLU A 43 12.25 -14.03 7.60
C GLU A 43 12.68 -13.08 6.48
N VAL A 44 13.99 -12.99 6.25
CA VAL A 44 14.57 -12.12 5.20
C VAL A 44 14.00 -12.43 3.80
N ARG A 45 13.67 -13.70 3.52
CA ARG A 45 13.06 -14.12 2.24
C ARG A 45 11.69 -13.48 2.01
N ARG A 46 10.91 -13.25 3.09
CA ARG A 46 9.60 -12.61 3.00
C ARG A 46 9.75 -11.11 2.72
N ILE A 47 10.69 -10.45 3.39
CA ILE A 47 11.02 -9.03 3.16
C ILE A 47 11.55 -8.84 1.73
N SER A 48 12.45 -9.71 1.24
CA SER A 48 12.97 -9.59 -0.13
C SER A 48 11.90 -9.78 -1.20
N ARG A 49 10.91 -10.66 -0.96
CA ARG A 49 9.71 -10.78 -1.80
C ARG A 49 8.91 -9.47 -1.82
N ALA A 50 8.70 -8.86 -0.66
CA ALA A 50 7.99 -7.58 -0.52
C ALA A 50 8.68 -6.45 -1.32
N VAL A 51 10.02 -6.39 -1.26
CA VAL A 51 10.81 -5.44 -2.06
C VAL A 51 10.67 -5.69 -3.56
N ARG A 52 10.71 -6.96 -4.01
CA ARG A 52 10.49 -7.29 -5.44
C ARG A 52 9.10 -6.89 -5.92
N LEU A 53 8.07 -7.14 -5.12
CA LEU A 53 6.69 -6.72 -5.45
C LEU A 53 6.58 -5.19 -5.57
N THR A 54 7.30 -4.46 -4.70
CA THR A 54 7.38 -3.00 -4.79
C THR A 54 7.95 -2.53 -6.12
N MET A 55 9.00 -3.19 -6.64
CA MET A 55 9.59 -2.84 -7.94
C MET A 55 8.65 -3.07 -9.12
N VAL A 56 7.74 -4.06 -9.02
CA VAL A 56 6.72 -4.29 -10.04
C VAL A 56 5.67 -3.18 -10.03
N LEU A 57 5.32 -2.67 -8.84
CA LEU A 57 4.36 -1.58 -8.66
C LEU A 57 4.94 -0.19 -8.93
N ARG A 58 6.27 -0.07 -8.98
CA ARG A 58 7.04 1.16 -9.18
C ARG A 58 6.41 2.12 -10.20
N LYS A 59 6.18 1.65 -11.43
CA LYS A 59 5.61 2.44 -12.53
C LYS A 59 4.15 2.86 -12.34
N LYS A 60 3.45 2.28 -11.37
CA LYS A 60 2.03 2.53 -11.08
C LYS A 60 1.85 3.44 -9.85
N LEU A 61 2.93 3.78 -9.14
CA LEU A 61 2.85 4.62 -7.94
C LEU A 61 2.37 6.03 -8.29
N LYS A 62 1.34 6.48 -7.58
CA LYS A 62 0.77 7.83 -7.67
C LYS A 62 0.89 8.53 -6.33
N ALA A 63 0.93 9.87 -6.33
CA ALA A 63 1.03 10.67 -5.12
C ALA A 63 -0.14 10.40 -4.16
N SER A 64 -1.38 10.34 -4.67
CA SER A 64 -2.59 10.02 -3.91
C SER A 64 -2.52 8.65 -3.21
N SER A 65 -2.08 7.60 -3.92
CA SER A 65 -1.94 6.25 -3.35
C SER A 65 -0.85 6.19 -2.29
N LEU A 66 0.24 6.93 -2.48
CA LEU A 66 1.36 6.98 -1.54
C LEU A 66 0.98 7.77 -0.27
N GLY A 67 0.30 8.91 -0.41
CA GLY A 67 -0.23 9.67 0.72
C GLY A 67 -1.23 8.86 1.56
N ALA A 68 -2.19 8.18 0.90
CA ALA A 68 -3.13 7.29 1.57
C ALA A 68 -2.42 6.12 2.30
N PHE A 69 -1.34 5.60 1.74
CA PHE A 69 -0.53 4.56 2.37
C PHE A 69 0.24 5.08 3.59
N LEU A 70 0.85 6.27 3.51
CA LEU A 70 1.54 6.89 4.65
C LEU A 70 0.59 7.18 5.81
N ASN A 71 -0.62 7.66 5.53
CA ASN A 71 -1.67 7.86 6.55
C ASN A 71 -2.14 6.55 7.21
N TYR A 72 -2.06 5.44 6.47
CA TYR A 72 -2.45 4.12 6.99
C TYR A 72 -1.36 3.50 7.86
N VAL A 73 -0.10 3.66 7.48
CA VAL A 73 1.05 3.00 8.14
C VAL A 73 1.64 3.83 9.27
N LEU A 74 1.76 5.14 9.07
CA LEU A 74 2.41 6.03 10.01
C LEU A 74 1.39 6.71 10.90
N VAL A 75 1.80 7.03 12.12
CA VAL A 75 0.98 7.81 13.05
C VAL A 75 0.85 9.23 12.50
N PRO A 76 -0.38 9.75 12.28
CA PRO A 76 -0.59 11.13 11.87
C PRO A 76 0.04 12.10 12.88
N GLY A 77 0.81 13.07 12.40
CA GLY A 77 1.54 14.01 13.25
C GLY A 77 2.89 13.53 13.76
N SER A 78 3.34 12.33 13.37
CA SER A 78 4.74 11.91 13.58
C SER A 78 5.70 12.68 12.65
N ASP A 79 6.94 12.92 13.10
CA ASP A 79 7.96 13.60 12.31
C ASP A 79 8.22 12.92 10.96
N VAL A 80 8.18 11.59 10.95
CA VAL A 80 8.35 10.77 9.74
C VAL A 80 7.20 11.01 8.77
N HIS A 81 5.95 11.00 9.27
CA HIS A 81 4.77 11.26 8.45
C HIS A 81 4.80 12.67 7.84
N SER A 82 5.09 13.70 8.64
CA SER A 82 5.16 15.08 8.15
C SER A 82 6.28 15.27 7.12
N ARG A 83 7.46 14.69 7.37
CA ARG A 83 8.59 14.74 6.45
C ARG A 83 8.27 14.06 5.12
N LEU A 84 7.76 12.83 5.15
CA LEU A 84 7.45 12.08 3.93
C LEU A 84 6.31 12.71 3.13
N SER A 85 5.30 13.24 3.83
CA SER A 85 4.19 13.95 3.21
C SER A 85 4.65 15.23 2.49
N SER A 86 5.68 15.91 2.98
CA SER A 86 6.22 17.12 2.31
C SER A 86 6.90 16.85 0.96
N PHE A 87 7.34 15.61 0.70
CA PHE A 87 7.96 15.24 -0.58
C PHE A 87 6.94 14.87 -1.65
N LEU A 88 5.70 14.61 -1.25
CA LEU A 88 4.61 14.34 -2.17
C LEU A 88 4.12 15.68 -2.75
N PRO A 89 3.92 15.78 -4.08
CA PRO A 89 3.27 16.95 -4.64
C PRO A 89 1.89 17.08 -4.00
N LYS A 90 1.59 18.27 -3.49
CA LYS A 90 0.24 18.66 -3.16
C LYS A 90 -0.50 18.67 -4.49
N GLU A 91 -1.26 17.62 -4.80
CA GLU A 91 -2.22 17.70 -5.90
C GLU A 91 -3.13 18.88 -5.54
N ASP A 92 -3.01 19.99 -6.27
CA ASP A 92 -3.78 21.21 -6.04
C ASP A 92 -5.27 20.85 -5.92
N GLU A 93 -5.82 21.15 -4.75
CA GLU A 93 -7.22 21.50 -4.45
C GLU A 93 -8.28 21.00 -5.43
N ARG A 94 -8.56 19.69 -5.50
CA ARG A 94 -9.89 19.20 -5.89
C ARG A 94 -10.22 17.88 -5.19
N ASP A 95 -10.29 17.93 -3.87
CA ASP A 95 -11.22 17.04 -3.16
C ASP A 95 -11.76 17.83 -1.98
N MET A 96 -13.08 17.82 -1.84
CA MET A 96 -13.80 18.69 -0.90
C MET A 96 -13.27 18.48 0.53
N GLU A 97 -13.10 19.56 1.30
CA GLU A 97 -13.00 19.47 2.75
C GLU A 97 -14.31 18.84 3.27
N VAL A 98 -14.33 17.52 3.38
CA VAL A 98 -15.28 16.85 4.24
C VAL A 98 -14.75 17.07 5.65
N ASP A 99 -15.43 17.93 6.42
CA ASP A 99 -15.29 18.03 7.87
C ASP A 99 -15.49 16.64 8.48
N SER A 100 -14.41 15.86 8.50
CA SER A 100 -14.38 14.57 9.18
C SER A 100 -13.95 14.87 10.61
N ALA A 101 -14.94 15.20 11.44
CA ALA A 101 -14.77 15.21 12.88
C ALA A 101 -14.04 13.93 13.32
N PRO A 102 -13.08 13.98 14.25
CA PRO A 102 -12.29 12.82 14.65
C PRO A 102 -13.17 11.85 15.47
N SER A 103 -14.04 11.10 14.80
CA SER A 103 -14.75 9.94 15.35
C SER A 103 -13.97 8.68 14.95
N GLY A 104 -12.77 8.56 15.50
CA GLY A 104 -11.99 7.35 15.44
C GLY A 104 -11.27 7.22 16.76
N THR A 105 -11.75 6.32 17.61
CA THR A 105 -11.02 5.84 18.79
C THR A 105 -9.54 5.69 18.40
N PRO A 106 -8.58 6.32 19.12
CA PRO A 106 -7.18 6.17 18.78
C PRO A 106 -6.87 4.68 18.79
N ALA A 107 -6.67 4.11 17.60
CA ALA A 107 -6.13 2.77 17.48
C ALA A 107 -4.83 2.77 18.29
N PRO A 108 -4.57 1.73 19.10
CA PRO A 108 -3.40 1.69 19.97
C PRO A 108 -2.18 2.08 19.14
N VAL A 109 -1.45 3.10 19.62
CA VAL A 109 -0.30 3.71 18.96
C VAL A 109 0.78 2.65 18.82
N LYS A 110 0.65 1.83 17.78
CA LYS A 110 1.71 0.93 17.35
C LYS A 110 2.68 1.85 16.63
N HIS A 111 3.77 2.20 17.31
CA HIS A 111 4.91 2.74 16.61
C HIS A 111 5.20 1.79 15.45
N PRO A 112 5.22 2.28 14.20
CA PRO A 112 5.50 1.42 13.07
C PRO A 112 6.86 0.76 13.31
N LEU A 113 6.96 -0.52 12.95
CA LEU A 113 8.22 -1.23 13.06
C LEU A 113 9.29 -0.46 12.27
N PRO A 114 10.55 -0.44 12.73
CA PRO A 114 11.61 0.30 12.04
C PRO A 114 11.76 -0.15 10.58
N GLU A 115 11.52 -1.42 10.28
CA GLU A 115 11.51 -1.95 8.91
C GLU A 115 10.40 -1.33 8.04
N LEU A 116 9.24 -1.06 8.63
CA LEU A 116 8.10 -0.47 7.94
C LEU A 116 8.29 1.04 7.73
N GLU A 117 8.93 1.74 8.67
CA GLU A 117 9.37 3.12 8.46
C GLU A 117 10.41 3.20 7.32
N ILE A 118 11.45 2.36 7.35
CA ILE A 118 12.47 2.28 6.30
C ILE A 118 11.81 1.98 4.93
N TYR A 119 10.80 1.12 4.91
CA TYR A 119 10.03 0.85 3.70
C TYR A 119 9.30 2.10 3.18
N CYS A 120 8.70 2.90 4.06
CA CYS A 120 8.05 4.16 3.65
C CYS A 120 9.07 5.13 3.03
N TYR A 121 10.27 5.26 3.62
CA TYR A 121 11.36 6.04 3.02
C TYR A 121 11.76 5.52 1.64
N LEU A 122 11.94 4.21 1.51
CA LEU A 122 12.28 3.57 0.23
C LEU A 122 11.20 3.85 -0.84
N LEU A 123 9.93 3.72 -0.47
CA LEU A 123 8.81 3.90 -1.39
C LEU A 123 8.72 5.34 -1.89
N VAL A 124 8.87 6.32 -0.99
CA VAL A 124 8.93 7.75 -1.37
C VAL A 124 10.15 8.03 -2.25
N LEU A 125 11.32 7.48 -1.92
CA LEU A 125 12.53 7.68 -2.72
C LEU A 125 12.37 7.12 -4.14
N ILE A 126 11.80 5.92 -4.29
CA ILE A 126 11.50 5.33 -5.60
C ILE A 126 10.57 6.24 -6.40
N PHE A 127 9.50 6.73 -5.77
CA PHE A 127 8.55 7.64 -6.40
C PHE A 127 9.25 8.93 -6.88
N LEU A 128 10.10 9.53 -6.05
CA LEU A 128 10.84 10.75 -6.41
C LEU A 128 11.81 10.52 -7.59
N ILE A 129 12.53 9.39 -7.59
CA ILE A 129 13.44 9.02 -8.68
C ILE A 129 12.65 8.85 -9.99
N ASP A 130 11.49 8.20 -9.94
CA ASP A 130 10.68 7.95 -11.14
C ASP A 130 10.06 9.20 -11.72
N GLN A 131 9.70 10.16 -10.89
CA GLN A 131 9.20 11.46 -11.34
C GLN A 131 10.29 12.32 -12.01
N LYS A 132 11.54 11.82 -12.12
CA LYS A 132 12.66 12.49 -12.81
C LYS A 132 12.82 13.96 -12.41
N LYS A 133 12.50 14.33 -11.17
CA LYS A 133 12.72 15.69 -10.64
C LYS A 133 14.21 16.02 -10.41
N TYR A 134 15.11 15.37 -11.16
CA TYR A 134 16.55 15.60 -11.17
C TYR A 134 17.01 16.45 -12.37
N ASP A 135 16.16 16.72 -13.35
CA ASP A 135 16.58 17.30 -14.65
C ASP A 135 16.19 18.79 -14.89
N ASP A 136 15.78 19.58 -13.88
CA ASP A 136 15.53 21.03 -14.07
C ASP A 136 16.42 21.92 -13.20
N VAL A 137 17.71 21.59 -13.17
CA VAL A 137 18.79 22.51 -12.81
C VAL A 137 19.92 22.28 -13.81
N GLY A 138 19.84 22.96 -14.95
CA GLY A 138 20.86 22.94 -16.01
C GLY A 138 20.74 24.15 -16.92
#